data_AF-A0A7V8XBZ5-F1
#
_entry.id   AF-A0A7V8XBZ5-F1
#
_cell.length_a   1.000
_cell.length_b   1.000
_cell.length_c   1.000
_cell.angle_alpha   90.00
_cell.angle_beta   90.00
_cell.angle_gamma   90.00
#
_symmetry.space_group_name_H-M   'P 1'
#
loop_
_entity.id
_entity.type
_entity.pdbx_description
1 polymer ?
#
loop_
_entity_poly.entity_id
_entity_poly.type
_entity_poly.pdbx_seq_one_letter_code
_entity_poly.pdbx_strand_id
1 'polypeptide(L)'
;MTNTLRATLKWASSGGWLGETRVQWERYPDDNAVRTAYLWVLAPLVHREGTSFQVGYSVAAQGADESRFVLNQPSQQVPPGDPAYVLDGHYSPYYTPSALLVQSVIAATSVRLSQTVNIRLNGAYGVVAHEDAPFFSVASGAAQPTVERGFVRRRFTPREMRLTVGVDLSPGLRLIANGQTGATAYYHYTTAGAQLSYRIAAAAHRRLARH
;
A
#
# COMPACT_ATOMS: atom_id res chain seq x y z
N MET A 1 10.87 12.45 -15.33
CA MET A 1 10.30 11.10 -15.50
C MET A 1 10.90 10.18 -14.45
N THR A 2 10.09 9.37 -13.76
CA THR A 2 10.58 8.38 -12.77
C THR A 2 10.91 7.08 -13.48
N ASN A 3 12.08 6.50 -13.19
CA ASN A 3 12.51 5.21 -13.72
C ASN A 3 12.26 4.13 -12.66
N THR A 4 11.55 3.06 -13.03
CA THR A 4 11.21 1.98 -12.10
C THR A 4 11.76 0.65 -12.61
N LEU A 5 12.59 0.01 -11.79
CA LEU A 5 12.97 -1.40 -11.96
C LEU A 5 12.20 -2.22 -10.92
N ARG A 6 11.52 -3.29 -11.37
CA ARG A 6 10.76 -4.17 -10.49
C ARG A 6 11.03 -5.63 -10.85
N ALA A 7 11.33 -6.44 -9.84
CA ALA A 7 11.33 -7.89 -9.95
C ALA A 7 10.28 -8.47 -9.00
N THR A 8 9.53 -9.47 -9.46
CA THR A 8 8.48 -10.13 -8.66
C THR A 8 8.52 -11.62 -8.90
N LEU A 9 8.63 -12.38 -7.80
CA LEU A 9 8.50 -13.83 -7.79
C LEU A 9 7.19 -14.18 -7.11
N LYS A 10 6.34 -14.97 -7.78
CA LYS A 10 5.10 -15.51 -7.21
C LYS A 10 5.22 -17.02 -7.14
N TRP A 11 4.77 -17.58 -6.03
CA TRP A 11 4.71 -19.02 -5.84
C TRP A 11 3.30 -19.42 -5.41
N ALA A 12 2.83 -20.52 -6.00
CA ALA A 12 1.60 -21.18 -5.62
C ALA A 12 1.87 -22.69 -5.60
N SER A 13 1.41 -23.38 -4.57
CA SER A 13 1.49 -24.84 -4.48
C SER A 13 0.13 -25.48 -4.76
N SER A 14 0.15 -26.75 -5.16
CA SER A 14 -1.07 -27.58 -5.26
C SER A 14 -1.81 -27.70 -3.93
N GLY A 15 -1.09 -27.59 -2.80
CA GLY A 15 -1.67 -27.59 -1.46
C GLY A 15 -2.38 -26.30 -1.08
N GLY A 16 -2.40 -25.28 -1.93
CA GLY A 16 -3.09 -24.01 -1.69
C GLY A 16 -2.25 -22.94 -0.97
N TRP A 17 -0.97 -23.19 -0.71
CA TRP A 17 -0.04 -22.17 -0.24
C TRP A 17 0.23 -21.15 -1.34
N LEU A 18 0.29 -19.88 -0.95
CA LEU A 18 0.65 -18.78 -1.84
C LEU A 18 1.79 -17.98 -1.22
N GLY A 19 2.64 -17.41 -2.05
CA GLY A 19 3.65 -16.45 -1.61
C GLY A 19 4.06 -15.52 -2.74
N GLU A 20 4.59 -14.36 -2.36
CA GLU A 20 5.18 -13.43 -3.30
C GLU A 20 6.35 -12.71 -2.66
N THR A 21 7.41 -12.53 -3.43
CA THR A 21 8.51 -11.62 -3.11
C THR A 21 8.58 -10.56 -4.20
N ARG A 22 8.77 -9.30 -3.80
CA ARG A 22 8.95 -8.18 -4.70
C ARG A 22 10.11 -7.33 -4.24
N VAL A 23 10.96 -6.95 -5.17
CA VAL A 23 11.93 -5.87 -5.01
C VAL A 23 11.67 -4.82 -6.06
N GLN A 24 11.74 -3.56 -5.65
CA GLN A 24 11.48 -2.41 -6.51
C GLN A 24 12.51 -1.32 -6.22
N TRP A 25 13.02 -0.73 -7.28
CA TRP A 25 13.89 0.44 -7.23
C TRP A 25 13.28 1.52 -8.10
N GLU A 26 12.98 2.66 -7.51
CA GLU A 26 12.43 3.84 -8.18
C GLU A 26 13.45 4.97 -8.11
N ARG A 27 13.92 5.46 -9.26
CA ARG A 27 14.79 6.64 -9.36
C ARG A 27 13.98 7.82 -9.87
N TYR A 28 13.97 8.89 -9.10
CA TYR A 28 13.25 10.12 -9.39
C TYR A 28 14.10 11.10 -10.23
N PRO A 29 13.49 12.13 -10.83
CA PRO A 29 14.19 13.09 -11.69
C PRO A 29 15.25 13.94 -10.98
N ASP A 30 15.20 14.01 -9.66
CA ASP A 30 16.10 14.74 -8.76
C ASP A 30 17.21 13.84 -8.18
N ASP A 31 17.50 12.73 -8.87
CA ASP A 31 18.49 11.71 -8.51
C ASP A 31 18.29 11.01 -7.17
N ASN A 32 17.18 11.26 -6.47
CA ASN A 32 16.81 10.43 -5.33
C ASN A 32 16.34 9.05 -5.80
N ALA A 33 16.55 8.05 -4.94
CA ALA A 33 16.02 6.72 -5.18
C ALA A 33 15.30 6.17 -3.97
N VAL A 34 14.21 5.45 -4.21
CA VAL A 34 13.47 4.69 -3.22
C VAL A 34 13.61 3.21 -3.54
N ARG A 35 14.03 2.44 -2.55
CA ARG A 35 14.15 0.98 -2.61
C ARG A 35 13.06 0.36 -1.74
N THR A 36 12.36 -0.61 -2.29
CA THR A 36 11.27 -1.32 -1.61
C THR A 36 11.50 -2.82 -1.73
N ALA A 37 11.41 -3.54 -0.62
CA ALA A 37 11.39 -4.99 -0.57
C ALA A 37 10.13 -5.46 0.15
N TYR A 38 9.47 -6.47 -0.37
CA TYR A 38 8.23 -7.01 0.17
C TYR A 38 8.21 -8.53 0.02
N LEU A 39 7.80 -9.23 1.06
CA LEU A 39 7.64 -10.67 1.08
C LEU A 39 6.36 -11.01 1.84
N TRP A 40 5.61 -11.99 1.34
CA TRP A 40 4.55 -12.61 2.12
C TRP A 40 4.35 -14.06 1.76
N VAL A 41 3.78 -14.79 2.72
CA VAL A 41 3.33 -16.17 2.58
C VAL A 41 1.95 -16.31 3.21
N LEU A 42 1.07 -17.07 2.56
CA LEU A 42 -0.28 -17.40 2.99
C LEU A 42 -0.44 -18.92 3.05
N ALA A 43 -0.81 -19.43 4.22
CA ALA A 43 -1.17 -20.81 4.44
C ALA A 43 -2.69 -20.99 4.26
N PRO A 44 -3.14 -22.04 3.56
CA PRO A 44 -4.56 -22.35 3.43
C PRO A 44 -5.09 -22.98 4.72
N LEU A 45 -6.10 -22.34 5.32
CA LEU A 45 -6.85 -22.90 6.44
C LEU A 45 -8.14 -23.58 5.97
N VAL A 46 -8.75 -23.03 4.92
CA VAL A 46 -9.88 -23.64 4.22
C VAL A 46 -9.59 -23.58 2.73
N HIS A 47 -9.70 -24.72 2.05
CA HIS A 47 -9.60 -24.81 0.60
C HIS A 47 -10.62 -25.82 0.08
N ARG A 48 -11.79 -25.31 -0.33
CA ARG A 48 -12.91 -26.10 -0.87
C ARG A 48 -13.45 -25.44 -2.12
N GLU A 49 -14.26 -26.18 -2.89
CA GLU A 49 -14.93 -25.60 -4.05
C GLU A 49 -15.76 -24.37 -3.63
N GLY A 50 -15.51 -23.24 -4.28
CA GLY A 50 -16.19 -21.98 -4.01
C GLY A 50 -15.76 -21.25 -2.73
N THR A 51 -14.96 -21.84 -1.82
CA THR A 51 -14.54 -21.16 -0.58
C THR A 51 -13.07 -21.39 -0.28
N SER A 52 -12.34 -20.28 -0.06
CA SER A 52 -10.97 -20.31 0.42
C SER A 52 -10.77 -19.31 1.55
N PHE A 53 -10.01 -19.72 2.56
CA PHE A 53 -9.54 -18.87 3.64
C PHE A 53 -8.07 -19.18 3.89
N GLN A 54 -7.26 -18.12 3.88
CA GLN A 54 -5.82 -18.19 4.04
C GLN A 54 -5.39 -17.16 5.08
N VAL A 55 -4.38 -17.53 5.87
CA VAL A 55 -3.75 -16.65 6.85
C VAL A 55 -2.24 -16.79 6.71
N GLY A 56 -1.51 -15.73 6.99
CA GLY A 56 -0.07 -15.80 7.01
C GLY A 56 0.56 -14.50 7.44
N TYR A 57 1.74 -14.25 6.91
CA TYR A 57 2.62 -13.20 7.39
C TYR A 57 3.26 -12.46 6.23
N SER A 58 3.49 -11.17 6.43
CA SER A 58 4.20 -10.33 5.46
C SER A 58 5.22 -9.44 6.14
N VAL A 59 6.27 -9.12 5.40
CA VAL A 59 7.27 -8.13 5.75
C VAL A 59 7.49 -7.18 4.58
N ALA A 60 7.56 -5.90 4.87
CA ALA A 60 7.89 -4.85 3.91
C ALA A 60 8.99 -3.98 4.50
N ALA A 61 9.99 -3.65 3.68
CA ALA A 61 11.05 -2.71 4.03
C ALA A 61 11.16 -1.65 2.93
N GLN A 62 11.36 -0.39 3.31
CA GLN A 62 11.50 0.70 2.37
C GLN A 62 12.52 1.74 2.85
N GLY A 63 13.28 2.31 1.93
CA GLY A 63 14.21 3.39 2.23
C GLY A 63 14.47 4.26 1.01
N ALA A 64 14.55 5.57 1.24
CA ALA A 64 15.02 6.56 0.28
C ALA A 64 16.50 6.88 0.52
N ASP A 65 17.24 7.24 -0.52
CA ASP A 65 18.63 7.70 -0.40
C ASP A 65 18.68 9.06 0.31
N GLU A 66 17.72 9.96 0.04
CA GLU A 66 17.59 11.26 0.69
C GLU A 66 16.16 11.55 1.17
N SER A 67 16.05 12.28 2.29
CA SER A 67 14.77 12.80 2.76
C SER A 67 14.38 14.08 2.03
N ARG A 68 13.17 14.09 1.49
CA ARG A 68 12.51 15.23 0.86
C ARG A 68 11.54 15.95 1.82
N PHE A 69 11.73 15.75 3.12
CA PHE A 69 10.98 16.44 4.16
C PHE A 69 11.51 17.87 4.37
N VAL A 70 10.66 18.86 4.15
CA VAL A 70 11.00 20.30 4.19
C VAL A 70 10.13 21.02 5.20
N LEU A 71 10.61 22.16 5.71
CA LEU A 71 9.82 23.04 6.57
C LEU A 71 8.62 23.60 5.81
N ASN A 72 7.50 23.77 6.50
CA ASN A 72 6.34 24.45 5.94
C ASN A 72 6.63 25.93 5.67
N GLN A 73 7.44 26.57 6.53
CA GLN A 73 7.82 27.98 6.43
C GLN A 73 9.35 28.14 6.61
N PRO A 74 10.13 28.04 5.51
CA PRO A 74 11.59 28.09 5.58
C PRO A 74 12.15 29.41 6.13
N SER A 75 11.40 30.51 6.01
CA SER A 75 11.81 31.85 6.44
C SER A 75 11.24 32.26 7.80
N GLN A 76 10.61 31.35 8.55
CA GLN A 76 10.03 31.73 9.84
C GLN A 76 11.13 32.10 10.84
N GLN A 77 10.94 33.24 11.51
CA GLN A 77 11.85 33.66 12.56
C GLN A 77 11.58 32.83 13.81
N VAL A 78 12.59 32.08 14.26
CA VAL A 78 12.54 31.32 15.51
C VAL A 78 12.73 32.30 16.67
N PRO A 79 11.72 32.53 17.53
CA PRO A 79 11.87 33.39 18.69
C PRO A 79 12.91 32.78 19.66
N PRO A 80 13.87 33.56 20.18
CA PRO A 80 14.81 33.05 21.16
C PRO A 80 14.09 32.58 22.42
N GLY A 81 14.33 31.34 22.85
CA GLY A 81 13.91 30.84 24.15
C GLY A 81 12.44 30.43 24.29
N ASP A 82 11.69 30.30 23.20
CA ASP A 82 10.32 29.74 23.25
C ASP A 82 10.34 28.21 23.04
N PRO A 83 10.20 27.39 24.09
CA PRO A 83 10.17 25.93 23.98
C PRO A 83 8.87 25.40 23.35
N ALA A 84 7.83 26.23 23.22
CA ALA A 84 6.56 25.86 22.59
C ALA A 84 6.55 26.11 21.07
N TYR A 85 7.67 26.57 20.50
CA TYR A 85 7.76 26.84 19.08
C TYR A 85 7.72 25.55 18.25
N VAL A 86 6.64 25.34 17.51
CA VAL A 86 6.42 24.13 16.71
C VAL A 86 7.02 24.31 15.32
N LEU A 87 7.96 23.44 14.95
CA LEU A 87 8.56 23.37 13.62
C LEU A 87 7.93 22.21 12.83
N ASP A 88 6.91 22.52 12.05
CA ASP A 88 6.23 21.53 11.19
C ASP A 88 6.85 21.48 9.79
N GLY A 89 6.70 20.30 9.17
CA GLY A 89 7.15 20.05 7.81
C GLY A 89 6.24 19.13 7.03
N HIS A 90 6.54 19.00 5.75
CA HIS A 90 5.88 18.09 4.83
C HIS A 90 6.88 17.52 3.83
N TYR A 91 6.51 16.43 3.18
CA TYR A 91 7.29 15.88 2.08
C TYR A 91 6.98 16.62 0.78
N SER A 92 8.02 17.05 0.05
CA SER A 92 7.87 17.71 -1.24
C SER A 92 9.03 17.33 -2.18
N PRO A 93 8.77 16.79 -3.39
CA PRO A 93 7.46 16.64 -4.03
C PRO A 93 6.74 15.31 -3.71
N TYR A 94 7.41 14.37 -3.03
CA TYR A 94 6.89 13.03 -2.78
C TYR A 94 7.43 12.47 -1.47
N TYR A 95 6.75 11.44 -0.96
CA TYR A 95 7.11 10.75 0.27
C TYR A 95 8.44 10.00 0.15
N THR A 96 9.36 10.22 1.10
CA THR A 96 10.67 9.56 1.16
C THR A 96 10.83 8.83 2.50
N PRO A 97 10.48 7.54 2.56
CA PRO A 97 10.60 6.76 3.79
C PRO A 97 12.07 6.60 4.18
N SER A 98 12.36 6.61 5.48
CA SER A 98 13.69 6.31 6.01
C SER A 98 13.60 5.11 6.94
N ALA A 99 14.37 4.05 6.67
CA ALA A 99 14.40 2.81 7.45
C ALA A 99 13.01 2.25 7.84
N LEU A 100 12.04 2.33 6.91
CA LEU A 100 10.70 1.82 7.13
C LEU A 100 10.74 0.29 7.14
N LEU A 101 10.22 -0.31 8.20
CA LEU A 101 10.00 -1.75 8.33
C LEU A 101 8.57 -1.98 8.83
N VAL A 102 7.84 -2.85 8.16
CA VAL A 102 6.50 -3.28 8.55
C VAL A 102 6.44 -4.80 8.49
N GLN A 103 6.01 -5.40 9.58
CA GLN A 103 5.69 -6.81 9.71
C GLN A 103 4.22 -6.93 10.06
N SER A 104 3.48 -7.76 9.33
CA SER A 104 2.03 -7.86 9.47
C SER A 104 1.55 -9.30 9.43
N VAL A 105 0.51 -9.58 10.22
CA VAL A 105 -0.36 -10.73 9.97
C VAL A 105 -1.30 -10.35 8.84
N ILE A 106 -1.48 -11.26 7.88
CA ILE A 106 -2.34 -11.07 6.72
C ILE A 106 -3.35 -12.20 6.60
N ALA A 107 -4.52 -11.89 6.07
CA ALA A 107 -5.56 -12.86 5.80
C ALA A 107 -6.24 -12.57 4.47
N ALA A 108 -6.63 -13.63 3.77
CA ALA A 108 -7.34 -13.56 2.51
C ALA A 108 -8.47 -14.58 2.50
N THR A 109 -9.67 -14.13 2.16
CA THR A 109 -10.87 -14.95 2.02
C THR A 109 -11.47 -14.73 0.65
N SER A 110 -11.87 -15.81 -0.02
CA SER A 110 -12.71 -15.74 -1.21
C SER A 110 -13.87 -16.72 -1.06
N VAL A 111 -15.09 -16.23 -1.24
CA VAL A 111 -16.33 -17.01 -1.16
C VAL A 111 -17.16 -16.80 -2.42
N ARG A 112 -17.58 -17.88 -3.06
CA ARG A 112 -18.57 -17.91 -4.12
C ARG A 112 -19.91 -18.26 -3.48
N LEU A 113 -20.74 -17.24 -3.22
CA LEU A 113 -22.04 -17.43 -2.59
C LEU A 113 -23.05 -18.12 -3.53
N SER A 114 -22.91 -17.87 -4.84
CA SER A 114 -23.70 -18.50 -5.90
C SER A 114 -22.87 -18.57 -7.18
N GLN A 115 -23.40 -19.14 -8.27
CA GLN A 115 -22.72 -19.13 -9.57
C GLN A 115 -22.47 -17.71 -10.11
N THR A 116 -23.19 -16.71 -9.61
CA THR A 116 -23.12 -15.31 -10.08
C THR A 116 -22.49 -14.37 -9.06
N VAL A 117 -22.33 -14.75 -7.79
CA VAL A 117 -21.84 -13.86 -6.74
C VAL A 117 -20.53 -14.36 -6.16
N ASN A 118 -19.49 -13.53 -6.28
CA ASN A 118 -18.17 -13.77 -5.70
C ASN A 118 -17.78 -12.64 -4.73
N ILE A 119 -17.28 -12.99 -3.55
CA ILE A 119 -16.79 -12.05 -2.54
C ILE A 119 -15.33 -12.37 -2.27
N ARG A 120 -14.49 -11.33 -2.21
CA ARG A 120 -13.10 -11.41 -1.76
C ARG A 120 -12.86 -10.40 -0.66
N LEU A 121 -12.25 -10.83 0.43
CA LEU A 121 -11.85 -9.99 1.54
C LEU A 121 -10.36 -10.23 1.79
N ASN A 122 -9.56 -9.17 1.83
CA ASN A 122 -8.16 -9.22 2.22
C ASN A 122 -7.95 -8.27 3.39
N GLY A 123 -7.12 -8.67 4.34
CA GLY A 123 -6.80 -7.87 5.51
C GLY A 123 -5.33 -7.97 5.88
N ALA A 124 -4.78 -6.90 6.43
CA ALA A 124 -3.45 -6.83 6.99
C ALA A 124 -3.47 -6.04 8.31
N TYR A 125 -2.77 -6.54 9.31
CA TYR A 125 -2.59 -5.87 10.60
C TYR A 125 -1.11 -5.91 10.99
N GLY A 126 -0.50 -4.74 11.12
CA GLY A 126 0.90 -4.58 11.48
C GLY A 126 1.16 -4.95 12.93
N VAL A 127 2.02 -5.94 13.15
CA VAL A 127 2.44 -6.38 14.50
C VAL A 127 3.71 -5.66 14.95
N VAL A 128 4.61 -5.36 14.01
CA VAL A 128 5.80 -4.55 14.23
C VAL A 128 5.90 -3.58 13.08
N ALA A 129 5.83 -2.28 13.35
CA ALA A 129 6.14 -1.29 12.34
C ALA A 129 6.90 -0.11 12.94
N HIS A 130 7.93 0.32 12.24
CA HIS A 130 8.67 1.52 12.57
C HIS A 130 9.29 2.16 11.33
N GLU A 131 9.64 3.42 11.46
CA GLU A 131 10.43 4.18 10.49
C GLU A 131 11.23 5.24 11.24
N ASP A 132 12.20 5.84 10.57
CA ASP A 132 12.88 7.03 11.04
C ASP A 132 12.11 8.25 10.54
N ALA A 133 11.25 8.78 11.39
CA ALA A 133 10.41 9.92 11.07
C ALA A 133 11.24 11.22 11.17
N PRO A 134 11.22 12.07 10.13
CA PRO A 134 11.92 13.34 10.18
C PRO A 134 11.20 14.31 11.13
N PHE A 135 11.98 15.14 11.81
CA PHE A 135 11.48 16.27 12.58
C PHE A 135 12.45 17.44 12.44
N PHE A 136 12.01 18.63 12.82
CA PHE A 136 12.85 19.81 12.86
C PHE A 136 13.08 20.25 14.31
N SER A 137 14.29 20.69 14.61
CA SER A 137 14.68 21.23 15.90
C SER A 137 15.59 22.42 15.74
N VAL A 138 15.66 23.28 16.74
CA VAL A 138 16.60 24.41 16.78
C VAL A 138 17.94 23.93 17.33
N ALA A 139 19.03 24.16 16.59
CA ALA A 139 20.37 23.81 17.03
C ALA A 139 20.74 24.58 18.31
N SER A 140 21.14 23.84 19.35
CA SER A 140 21.59 24.43 20.60
C SER A 140 23.02 24.95 20.48
N GLY A 141 23.27 26.20 20.88
CA GLY A 141 24.63 26.77 21.01
C GLY A 141 25.11 27.65 19.85
N ALA A 142 24.28 27.88 18.83
CA ALA A 142 24.58 28.87 17.80
C ALA A 142 24.16 30.29 18.24
N ALA A 143 24.97 31.30 17.91
CA ALA A 143 24.64 32.71 18.16
C ALA A 143 23.37 33.19 17.44
N GLN A 144 22.98 32.47 16.37
CA GLN A 144 21.70 32.61 15.70
C GLN A 144 21.01 31.24 15.67
N PRO A 145 19.72 31.14 16.01
CA PRO A 145 18.99 29.87 15.99
C PRO A 145 18.94 29.34 14.56
N THR A 146 19.55 28.18 14.32
CA THR A 146 19.47 27.46 13.04
C THR A 146 18.53 26.27 13.19
N VAL A 147 17.70 26.03 12.18
CA VAL A 147 16.79 24.87 12.19
C VAL A 147 17.50 23.70 11.52
N GLU A 148 17.59 22.59 12.23
CA GLU A 148 18.17 21.34 11.77
C GLU A 148 17.10 20.27 11.61
N ARG A 149 17.30 19.38 10.64
CA ARG A 149 16.43 18.22 10.42
C ARG A 149 17.04 17.01 11.12
N GLY A 150 16.33 16.50 12.12
CA GLY A 150 16.64 15.25 12.80
C GLY A 150 15.76 14.11 12.31
N PHE A 151 16.08 12.90 12.78
CA PHE A 151 15.25 11.71 12.60
C PHE A 151 15.05 11.02 13.94
N VAL A 152 13.83 10.59 14.20
CA VAL A 152 13.49 9.82 15.40
C VAL A 152 12.77 8.54 14.99
N ARG A 153 13.10 7.43 15.64
CA ARG A 153 12.43 6.17 15.38
C ARG A 153 10.99 6.23 15.89
N ARG A 154 10.04 6.27 14.95
CA ARG A 154 8.60 6.27 15.22
C ARG A 154 8.05 4.87 15.06
N ARG A 155 7.25 4.41 16.03
CA ARG A 155 6.46 3.17 15.93
C ARG A 155 5.01 3.48 15.59
N PHE A 156 4.37 2.61 14.84
CA PHE A 156 2.96 2.73 14.48
C PHE A 156 2.35 1.35 14.20
N THR A 157 1.04 1.31 13.96
CA THR A 157 0.30 0.06 13.71
C THR A 157 -0.50 0.20 12.42
N PRO A 158 0.10 -0.16 11.26
CA PRO A 158 -0.62 -0.07 9.99
C PRO A 158 -1.73 -1.13 9.94
N ARG A 159 -2.85 -0.77 9.32
CA ARG A 159 -3.95 -1.70 9.07
C ARG A 159 -4.52 -1.43 7.69
N GLU A 160 -4.90 -2.49 6.98
CA GLU A 160 -5.60 -2.39 5.70
C GLU A 160 -6.66 -3.48 5.63
N MET A 161 -7.83 -3.13 5.09
CA MET A 161 -8.86 -4.07 4.72
C MET A 161 -9.38 -3.73 3.32
N ARG A 162 -9.54 -4.74 2.48
CA ARG A 162 -10.07 -4.63 1.12
C ARG A 162 -11.17 -5.64 0.87
N LEU A 163 -12.35 -5.16 0.53
CA LEU A 163 -13.50 -5.95 0.10
C LEU A 163 -13.71 -5.80 -1.41
N THR A 164 -14.03 -6.89 -2.08
CA THR A 164 -14.46 -6.89 -3.48
C THR A 164 -15.65 -7.82 -3.63
N VAL A 165 -16.74 -7.32 -4.20
CA VAL A 165 -17.95 -8.07 -4.50
C VAL A 165 -18.16 -8.04 -6.01
N GLY A 166 -18.18 -9.21 -6.65
CA GLY A 166 -18.52 -9.36 -8.05
C GLY A 166 -19.88 -10.03 -8.20
N VAL A 167 -20.71 -9.49 -9.09
CA VAL A 167 -22.04 -10.00 -9.44
C VAL A 167 -22.16 -10.11 -10.95
N ASP A 168 -22.39 -11.30 -11.46
CA ASP A 168 -22.77 -11.54 -12.85
C ASP A 168 -24.29 -11.31 -12.96
N LEU A 169 -24.67 -10.18 -13.57
CA LEU A 169 -26.06 -9.73 -13.68
C LEU A 169 -26.81 -10.47 -14.81
N SER A 170 -26.08 -10.82 -15.88
CA SER A 170 -26.59 -11.61 -17.01
C SER A 170 -25.40 -12.20 -17.81
N PRO A 171 -25.65 -13.10 -18.78
CA PRO A 171 -24.61 -13.54 -19.71
C PRO A 171 -24.02 -12.34 -20.47
N GLY A 172 -22.84 -11.88 -20.05
CA GLY A 172 -22.14 -10.74 -20.65
C GLY A 172 -22.21 -9.44 -19.85
N LEU A 173 -22.97 -9.35 -18.74
CA LEU A 173 -23.00 -8.17 -17.88
C LEU A 173 -22.49 -8.51 -16.48
N ARG A 174 -21.46 -7.79 -16.02
CA ARG A 174 -20.83 -7.99 -14.72
C ARG A 174 -20.65 -6.68 -13.98
N LEU A 175 -21.04 -6.66 -12.71
CA LEU A 175 -20.76 -5.58 -11.76
C LEU A 175 -19.67 -6.01 -10.78
N ILE A 176 -18.69 -5.15 -10.52
CA ILE A 176 -17.69 -5.31 -9.47
C ILE A 176 -17.77 -4.08 -8.57
N ALA A 177 -18.07 -4.26 -7.29
CA ALA A 177 -17.94 -3.24 -6.27
C ALA A 177 -16.69 -3.52 -5.42
N ASN A 178 -15.93 -2.49 -5.08
CA ASN A 178 -14.76 -2.59 -4.22
C ASN A 178 -14.77 -1.51 -3.14
N GLY A 179 -14.28 -1.88 -1.96
CA GLY A 179 -14.05 -0.97 -0.85
C GLY A 179 -12.71 -1.27 -0.21
N GLN A 180 -11.99 -0.23 0.19
CA GLN A 180 -10.73 -0.35 0.92
C GLN A 180 -10.68 0.70 2.01
N THR A 181 -10.16 0.33 3.17
CA THR A 181 -9.88 1.26 4.26
C THR A 181 -8.57 0.89 4.92
N GLY A 182 -7.88 1.88 5.49
CA GLY A 182 -6.63 1.61 6.19
C GLY A 182 -6.12 2.79 6.99
N ALA A 183 -5.03 2.51 7.70
CA ALA A 183 -4.24 3.48 8.45
C ALA A 183 -2.75 3.22 8.21
N THR A 184 -1.99 4.29 8.02
CA THR A 184 -0.52 4.29 7.91
C THR A 184 0.07 5.10 9.07
N ALA A 185 1.38 5.36 9.04
CA ALA A 185 2.01 6.29 9.97
C ALA A 185 1.55 7.75 9.82
N TYR A 186 0.92 8.10 8.68
CA TYR A 186 0.64 9.49 8.31
C TYR A 186 -0.84 9.79 8.12
N TYR A 187 -1.64 8.82 7.67
CA TYR A 187 -3.04 9.09 7.33
C TYR A 187 -3.94 7.86 7.49
N HIS A 188 -5.23 8.17 7.62
CA HIS A 188 -6.32 7.23 7.45
C HIS A 188 -6.93 7.43 6.07
N TYR A 189 -7.40 6.36 5.46
CA TYR A 189 -8.06 6.45 4.16
C TYR A 189 -9.20 5.46 4.06
N THR A 190 -10.19 5.83 3.25
CA THR A 190 -11.28 4.96 2.82
C THR A 190 -11.58 5.30 1.36
N THR A 191 -11.62 4.28 0.51
CA THR A 191 -11.92 4.41 -0.91
C THR A 191 -12.97 3.38 -1.30
N ALA A 192 -13.95 3.77 -2.10
CA ALA A 192 -14.94 2.89 -2.67
C ALA A 192 -14.98 3.07 -4.20
N GLY A 193 -15.31 2.01 -4.92
CA GLY A 193 -15.42 2.02 -6.38
C GLY A 193 -16.41 0.99 -6.87
N ALA A 194 -16.94 1.22 -8.07
CA ALA A 194 -17.76 0.27 -8.79
C ALA A 194 -17.37 0.27 -10.26
N GLN A 195 -17.36 -0.91 -10.88
CA GLN A 195 -17.08 -1.13 -12.29
C GLN A 195 -18.17 -2.01 -12.89
N LEU A 196 -18.86 -1.49 -13.91
CA LEU A 196 -19.78 -2.26 -14.74
C LEU A 196 -19.08 -2.63 -16.05
N SER A 197 -19.08 -3.91 -16.40
CA SER A 197 -18.49 -4.42 -17.64
C SER A 197 -19.55 -5.14 -18.45
N TYR A 198 -19.67 -4.78 -19.73
CA TYR A 198 -20.58 -5.41 -20.68
C TYR A 198 -19.78 -5.99 -21.86
N ARG A 199 -19.99 -7.27 -22.15
CA ARG A 199 -19.40 -7.96 -23.31
C ARG A 199 -20.50 -8.16 -24.34
N ILE A 200 -20.37 -7.46 -25.47
CA ILE A 200 -21.20 -7.73 -26.64
C ILE A 200 -20.77 -9.10 -27.16
N ALA A 201 -21.67 -10.09 -27.10
CA ALA A 201 -21.50 -11.28 -27.90
C ALA A 201 -21.53 -10.84 -29.37
N ALA A 202 -20.38 -10.79 -30.03
CA ALA A 202 -20.35 -10.75 -31.48
C ALA A 202 -21.19 -11.95 -31.92
N ALA A 203 -22.33 -11.69 -32.56
CA ALA A 203 -23.22 -12.72 -33.05
C ALA A 203 -22.37 -13.65 -33.94
N ALA A 204 -21.98 -14.81 -33.39
CA ALA A 204 -21.36 -15.88 -34.14
C ALA A 204 -22.41 -16.30 -35.17
N HIS A 205 -22.23 -15.78 -36.37
CA HIS A 205 -22.91 -16.06 -37.62
C HIS A 205 -24.22 -16.86 -37.52
N ARG A 206 -25.34 -16.12 -37.40
CA ARG A 206 -26.53 -16.43 -38.20
C ARG A 206 -26.15 -16.37 -39.69
N ARG A 207 -25.45 -17.39 -40.21
CA ARG A 207 -25.13 -17.49 -41.65
C ARG A 207 -24.86 -18.91 -42.18
N LEU A 208 -25.20 -19.97 -41.45
CA LEU A 208 -25.08 -21.36 -41.95
C LEU A 208 -26.37 -22.20 -41.80
N ALA A 209 -27.55 -21.58 -41.85
CA ALA A 209 -28.84 -22.31 -41.95
C ALA A 209 -29.76 -21.73 -43.05
N ARG A 210 -29.15 -21.16 -44.09
CA ARG A 210 -29.79 -20.91 -45.39
C ARG A 210 -28.86 -21.48 -46.45
N HIS A 211 -28.89 -22.79 -46.65
CA HIS A 211 -28.63 -23.48 -47.90
C HIS A 211 -29.24 -24.87 -47.80
#